data_AF-A0A6M1LH91-F1
#
_entry.id   AF-A0A6M1LH91-F1
#
_cell.length_a   1.000
_cell.length_b   1.000
_cell.length_c   1.000
_cell.angle_alpha   90.00
_cell.angle_beta   90.00
_cell.angle_gamma   90.00
#
_symmetry.space_group_name_H-M   'P 1'
#
loop_
_entity.id
_entity.type
_entity.pdbx_description
1 polymer ?
#
loop_
_entity_poly.entity_id
_entity_poly.type
_entity_poly.pdbx_seq_one_letter_code
_entity_poly.pdbx_strand_id
1 'polypeptide(L)' 'MAKPQELTEGQRAYEAKRAAKAGMTLDKWLAEKERRAKQEAAEAAKVAEAEKPAAPKGWFGRLLDKAHQPLKK' A
#
# COMPACT_ATOMS: atom_id res chain seq x y z
N MET A 1 -22.62 -0.61 -0.03
CA MET A 1 -21.96 -1.30 1.11
C MET A 1 -20.93 -2.24 0.51
N ALA A 2 -19.64 -1.92 0.57
CA ALA A 2 -18.59 -2.82 0.08
C ALA A 2 -18.63 -4.10 0.92
N LYS A 3 -18.78 -5.26 0.28
CA LYS A 3 -18.74 -6.56 0.98
C LYS A 3 -17.36 -6.69 1.65
N PRO A 4 -17.27 -7.13 2.91
CA PRO A 4 -15.99 -7.53 3.48
C PRO A 4 -15.49 -8.68 2.61
N GLN A 5 -14.42 -8.44 1.84
CA GLN A 5 -13.79 -9.48 1.05
C GLN A 5 -13.35 -10.56 2.03
N GLU A 6 -14.04 -11.71 2.00
CA GLU A 6 -13.71 -12.80 2.91
C GLU A 6 -12.26 -13.21 2.65
N LEU A 7 -11.43 -13.11 3.70
CA LEU A 7 -10.04 -13.50 3.65
C LEU A 7 -9.95 -14.98 3.28
N THR A 8 -9.09 -15.30 2.31
CA THR A 8 -8.81 -16.70 1.95
C THR A 8 -8.26 -17.47 3.15
N GLU A 9 -8.38 -18.80 3.16
CA GLU A 9 -7.92 -19.63 4.29
C GLU A 9 -6.44 -19.40 4.64
N GLY A 10 -5.59 -19.25 3.61
CA GLY A 10 -4.17 -18.92 3.79
C GLY A 10 -3.94 -17.55 4.44
N GLN A 11 -4.76 -16.57 4.10
CA GLN A 11 -4.71 -15.25 4.73
C GLN A 11 -5.20 -15.30 6.17
N ARG A 12 -6.28 -16.04 6.47
CA ARG A 12 -6.74 -16.23 7.86
C ARG A 12 -5.67 -16.89 8.72
N ALA A 13 -4.98 -17.92 8.23
CA ALA A 13 -3.90 -18.58 8.97
C ALA A 13 -2.72 -17.64 9.25
N TYR A 14 -2.39 -16.77 8.30
CA TYR A 14 -1.36 -15.75 8.47
C TYR A 14 -1.75 -14.70 9.52
N GLU A 15 -2.98 -14.19 9.44
CA GLU A 15 -3.55 -13.22 10.39
C GLU A 15 -3.68 -13.85 11.79
N ALA A 16 -4.06 -15.12 11.89
CA ALA A 16 -4.18 -15.83 13.16
C ALA A 16 -2.83 -15.94 13.89
N LYS A 17 -1.73 -16.19 13.16
CA LYS A 17 -0.37 -16.18 13.74
C LYS A 17 -0.01 -14.80 14.30
N ARG A 18 -0.45 -13.72 13.64
CA ARG A 18 -0.22 -12.34 14.09
C ARG A 18 -1.09 -11.99 15.29
N ALA A 19 -2.35 -12.40 15.28
CA ALA A 19 -3.27 -12.28 16.40
C ALA A 19 -2.71 -12.99 17.64
N ALA A 20 -2.24 -14.23 17.49
CA ALA A 20 -1.60 -14.99 18.55
C ALA A 20 -0.33 -14.30 19.07
N LYS A 21 0.51 -13.75 18.19
CA LYS A 21 1.69 -12.95 18.58
C LYS A 21 1.31 -11.70 19.39
N ALA A 22 0.17 -11.10 19.09
CA ALA A 22 -0.34 -9.94 19.80
C ALA A 22 -1.22 -10.32 21.01
N GLY A 23 -1.32 -11.61 21.35
CA GLY A 23 -2.09 -12.10 22.50
C GLY A 23 -3.60 -11.89 22.36
N MET A 24 -4.14 -11.83 21.15
CA MET A 24 -5.56 -11.58 20.89
C MET A 24 -6.16 -12.58 19.90
N THR A 25 -7.50 -12.62 19.84
CA THR A 25 -8.24 -13.46 18.89
C THR A 25 -8.17 -12.88 17.48
N LEU A 26 -8.38 -13.73 16.47
CA LEU A 26 -8.36 -13.33 15.06
C LEU A 26 -9.37 -12.21 14.78
N ASP A 27 -10.60 -12.31 15.27
CA ASP A 27 -11.64 -11.31 15.02
C ASP A 27 -11.27 -9.94 15.60
N LYS A 28 -10.71 -9.93 16.82
CA LYS A 28 -10.24 -8.70 17.48
C LYS A 28 -9.06 -8.09 16.73
N TRP A 29 -8.16 -8.92 16.22
CA TRP A 29 -7.02 -8.50 15.41
C TRP A 29 -7.47 -7.87 14.08
N LEU A 30 -8.44 -8.47 13.39
CA LEU A 30 -8.99 -7.93 12.16
C LEU A 30 -9.72 -6.60 12.38
N ALA A 31 -10.53 -6.49 13.44
CA ALA A 31 -11.21 -5.25 13.80
C ALA A 31 -10.22 -4.12 14.14
N GLU A 32 -9.15 -4.43 14.88
CA GLU A 32 -8.09 -3.47 15.20
C GLU A 32 -7.33 -3.02 13.95
N LYS A 33 -7.05 -3.97 13.03
CA LYS A 33 -6.39 -3.68 11.75
C LYS A 33 -7.24 -2.77 10.87
N GLU A 34 -8.55 -3.02 10.77
CA GLU A 34 -9.45 -2.13 10.03
C GLU A 34 -9.51 -0.72 10.64
N ARG A 35 -9.53 -0.64 11.97
CA ARG A 35 -9.50 0.65 12.68
C ARG A 35 -8.21 1.42 12.37
N ARG A 36 -7.06 0.75 12.41
CA ARG A 36 -5.76 1.34 12.06
C ARG A 36 -5.67 1.72 10.59
N ALA A 37 -6.12 0.87 9.68
CA ALA A 37 -6.12 1.17 8.25
C ALA A 37 -6.95 2.41 7.91
N LYS A 38 -8.09 2.63 8.61
CA LYS A 38 -8.89 3.85 8.47
C LYS A 38 -8.17 5.10 8.98
N GLN A 39 -7.41 4.98 10.07
CA GLN A 39 -6.60 6.08 10.61
C GLN A 39 -5.40 6.40 9.72
N GLU A 40 -4.65 5.37 9.30
CA GLU A 40 -3.51 5.49 8.39
C GLU A 40 -3.93 6.02 7.01
N ALA A 41 -5.10 5.66 6.49
CA ALA A 41 -5.59 6.23 5.22
C ALA A 41 -5.85 7.74 5.34
N ALA A 42 -6.33 8.21 6.49
CA ALA A 42 -6.56 9.64 6.74
C ALA A 42 -5.23 10.41 6.91
N GLU A 43 -4.19 9.76 7.43
CA GLU A 43 -2.86 10.37 7.56
C GLU A 43 -2.05 10.28 6.26
N ALA A 44 -2.11 9.17 5.54
CA ALA A 44 -1.46 8.99 4.25
C ALA A 44 -2.00 9.96 3.18
N ALA A 45 -3.30 10.30 3.23
CA ALA A 45 -3.85 11.34 2.36
C ALA A 45 -3.23 12.73 2.61
N LYS A 46 -2.88 13.04 3.87
CA LYS A 46 -2.24 14.31 4.23
C LYS A 46 -0.75 14.33 3.85
N VAL A 47 -0.06 13.19 3.96
CA VAL A 47 1.37 13.09 3.60
C VAL A 47 1.56 13.05 2.07
N ALA A 48 0.69 12.36 1.34
CA ALA A 48 0.73 12.29 -0.14
C ALA A 48 0.46 13.65 -0.83
N GLU A 49 -0.17 14.59 -0.13
CA GLU A 49 -0.36 15.96 -0.63
C GLU A 49 0.86 16.86 -0.34
N ALA A 50 1.57 16.62 0.76
CA ALA A 50 2.74 17.38 1.19
C ALA A 50 4.04 16.95 0.47
N GLU A 51 4.15 15.68 0.08
CA GLU A 51 5.26 15.14 -0.70
C GLU A 51 4.76 14.74 -2.09
N LYS A 52 4.56 15.73 -2.98
CA LYS A 52 4.65 15.50 -4.43
C LYS A 52 6.09 15.75 -4.87
N PRO A 53 7.04 14.81 -4.69
CA PRO A 53 8.26 14.87 -5.46
C PRO A 53 7.84 14.77 -6.93
N ALA A 54 8.42 15.64 -7.77
CA ALA A 54 8.21 15.59 -9.22
C ALA A 54 8.30 14.14 -9.69
N ALA A 55 7.25 13.66 -10.35
CA ALA A 55 7.08 12.24 -10.65
C ALA A 55 8.39 11.66 -11.24
N PRO A 56 8.95 10.58 -10.64
CA PRO A 56 10.20 10.03 -11.11
C PRO A 56 10.02 9.61 -12.57
N LYS A 57 10.95 10.06 -13.44
CA LYS A 57 10.93 9.74 -14.86
C LYS A 57 11.07 8.23 -15.03
N GLY A 58 9.93 7.57 -15.27
CA GLY A 58 9.83 6.12 -15.43
C GLY A 58 10.58 5.62 -16.65
N TRP A 59 10.57 4.31 -16.87
CA TRP A 59 11.34 3.66 -17.95
C TRP A 59 11.07 4.28 -19.33
N PHE A 60 9.80 4.52 -19.68
CA PHE A 60 9.41 5.20 -20.93
C PHE A 60 9.92 6.64 -21.02
N GLY A 61 9.88 7.39 -19.91
CA GLY A 61 10.39 8.75 -19.88
C GLY A 61 11.90 8.80 -20.14
N ARG A 62 12.66 7.84 -19.62
CA ARG A 62 14.10 7.71 -19.89
C ARG A 62 14.38 7.32 -21.34
N LEU A 63 13.54 6.48 -21.94
CA LEU A 63 13.66 6.09 -23.35
C LEU A 63 13.41 7.28 -24.30
N LEU A 64 12.38 8.08 -24.03
CA LEU A 64 12.10 9.30 -24.79
C LEU A 64 13.24 10.32 -24.69
N ASP A 65 13.81 10.51 -23.50
CA ASP A 65 14.99 11.37 -23.31
C ASP A 65 16.17 10.92 -24.17
N LYS A 66 16.40 9.60 -24.22
CA LYS A 66 17.45 9.01 -25.05
C LYS A 66 17.17 9.16 -26.56
N ALA A 67 15.91 9.13 -26.98
CA ALA A 67 15.51 9.35 -28.37
C ALA A 67 15.63 10.83 -28.79
N HIS A 68 15.47 11.76 -27.85
CA HIS A 68 15.63 13.19 -28.09
C HIS A 68 17.10 13.67 -28.03
N GLN A 69 18.02 12.85 -27.53
CA GLN A 69 19.46 13.17 -27.59
C GLN A 69 19.94 13.13 -29.05
N PRO A 70 20.61 14.20 -29.53
CA PRO A 70 21.17 14.19 -30.88
C PRO A 70 22.20 13.07 -30.97
N LEU A 71 22.13 12.29 -32.06
CA LEU A 71 23.18 11.33 -32.39
C LEU A 71 24.47 12.12 -32.58
N LYS A 72 25.36 12.06 -31.59
CA LYS A 72 26.72 12.58 -31.73
C LYS A 72 27.37 11.76 -32.84
N LYS A 73 27.67 12.43 -33.95
CA LYS A 73 28.50 11.88 -35.03
C LYS A 73 29.90 11.56 -34.52
#